data_AF-A0A7C4ZK52-F1
#
_entry.id   AF-A0A7C4ZK52-F1
#
_cell.length_a   1.000
_cell.length_b   1.000
_cell.length_c   1.000
_cell.angle_alpha   90.00
_cell.angle_beta   90.00
_cell.angle_gamma   90.00
#
_symmetry.space_group_name_H-M   'P 1'
#
loop_
_entity.id
_entity.type
_entity.pdbx_description
1 polymer ?
#
loop_
_entity_poly.entity_id
_entity_poly.type
_entity_poly.pdbx_seq_one_letter_code
_entity_poly.pdbx_strand_id
1 'polypeptide(L)'
;MMVLNAKEERVLRHLEELGLSLYEGKAYFSCLVLGRAKVREIARYSSVPESKIYYVLERLEEKGLIEIEEERPKHVKAIPVKELAYRMVEHRKKQIENIRIAEKELEEIVETISPMIRENNSKYIRLFKPKYRV
;
A
#
# COMPACT_ATOMS: atom_id res chain seq x y z
N MET A 1 -23.50 4.47 -19.45
CA MET A 1 -22.60 3.63 -18.63
C MET A 1 -23.47 2.91 -17.61
N MET A 2 -23.50 1.58 -17.60
CA MET A 2 -24.31 0.82 -16.63
C MET A 2 -23.44 0.49 -15.43
N VAL A 3 -23.77 1.03 -14.27
CA VAL A 3 -23.10 0.71 -13.00
C VAL A 3 -23.84 -0.48 -12.39
N LEU A 4 -23.29 -1.69 -12.57
CA LEU A 4 -23.84 -2.93 -12.00
C LEU A 4 -23.48 -3.05 -10.52
N ASN A 5 -23.99 -2.16 -9.67
CA ASN A 5 -23.44 -2.04 -8.32
C ASN A 5 -24.47 -1.64 -7.27
N ALA A 6 -25.49 -2.49 -7.07
CA ALA A 6 -26.44 -2.35 -5.95
C ALA A 6 -25.80 -2.53 -4.56
N LYS A 7 -24.48 -2.77 -4.47
CA LYS A 7 -23.73 -3.02 -3.23
C LYS A 7 -22.35 -2.33 -3.19
N GLU A 8 -22.06 -1.39 -4.09
CA GLU A 8 -20.74 -0.75 -4.20
C GLU A 8 -20.22 -0.20 -2.87
N GLU A 9 -21.07 0.56 -2.19
CA GLU A 9 -20.71 1.19 -0.93
C GLU A 9 -20.38 0.15 0.15
N ARG A 10 -21.08 -0.98 0.18
CA ARG A 10 -20.80 -2.08 1.12
C ARG A 10 -19.47 -2.75 0.81
N VAL A 11 -19.17 -2.98 -0.48
CA VAL A 11 -17.90 -3.58 -0.91
C VAL A 11 -16.74 -2.67 -0.54
N LEU A 12 -16.80 -1.40 -0.91
CA LEU A 12 -15.72 -0.45 -0.64
C LEU A 12 -15.50 -0.26 0.85
N ARG A 13 -16.59 -0.16 1.64
CA ARG A 13 -16.50 -0.08 3.10
C ARG A 13 -15.75 -1.26 3.72
N HIS A 14 -16.07 -2.49 3.31
CA HIS A 14 -15.37 -3.67 3.82
C HIS A 14 -13.88 -3.70 3.42
N LEU A 15 -13.53 -3.24 2.22
CA LEU A 15 -12.13 -3.17 1.79
C LEU A 15 -11.37 -2.04 2.50
N GLU A 16 -12.02 -0.92 2.78
CA GLU A 16 -11.46 0.17 3.59
C GLU A 16 -11.20 -0.27 5.04
N GLU A 17 -12.12 -1.01 5.67
CA GLU A 17 -11.94 -1.60 6.99
C GLU A 17 -10.73 -2.57 7.05
N LEU A 18 -10.40 -3.20 5.93
CA LEU A 18 -9.21 -4.04 5.81
C LEU A 18 -7.91 -3.22 5.64
N GLY A 19 -8.00 -1.92 5.38
CA GLY A 19 -6.86 -1.03 5.20
C GLY A 19 -6.44 -0.85 3.74
N LEU A 20 -7.38 -1.02 2.80
CA LEU A 20 -7.20 -0.62 1.41
C LEU A 20 -7.69 0.83 1.24
N SER A 21 -6.97 1.63 0.47
CA SER A 21 -7.47 2.92 0.01
C SER A 21 -8.64 2.75 -0.96
N LEU A 22 -9.39 3.83 -1.22
CA LEU A 22 -10.49 3.82 -2.19
C LEU A 22 -10.07 3.29 -3.57
N TYR A 23 -8.91 3.70 -4.08
CA TYR A 23 -8.42 3.22 -5.37
C TYR A 23 -7.96 1.76 -5.33
N GLU A 24 -7.30 1.35 -4.26
CA GLU A 24 -6.92 -0.06 -4.05
C GLU A 24 -8.17 -0.95 -3.98
N GLY A 25 -9.19 -0.54 -3.22
CA GLY A 25 -10.45 -1.29 -3.11
C GLY A 25 -11.18 -1.43 -4.45
N LYS A 26 -11.27 -0.34 -5.22
CA LYS A 26 -11.85 -0.35 -6.57
C LYS A 26 -11.08 -1.26 -7.53
N ALA A 27 -9.75 -1.15 -7.56
CA ALA A 27 -8.92 -1.97 -8.44
C ALA A 27 -8.98 -3.46 -8.04
N TYR A 28 -8.86 -3.77 -6.75
CA TYR A 28 -8.91 -5.14 -6.25
C TYR A 28 -10.26 -5.81 -6.52
N PHE A 29 -11.37 -5.12 -6.24
CA PHE A 29 -12.70 -5.65 -6.54
C PHE A 29 -12.90 -5.89 -8.04
N SER A 30 -12.45 -4.98 -8.89
CA SER A 30 -12.47 -5.20 -10.34
C SER A 30 -11.66 -6.43 -10.76
N CYS A 31 -10.48 -6.66 -10.16
CA CYS A 31 -9.69 -7.86 -10.43
C CYS A 31 -10.42 -9.14 -9.99
N LEU A 32 -11.11 -9.12 -8.84
CA LEU A 32 -11.90 -10.26 -8.37
C LEU A 32 -13.03 -10.62 -9.33
N VAL A 33 -13.71 -9.61 -9.89
CA VAL A 33 -14.84 -9.80 -10.81
C VAL A 33 -14.38 -10.21 -12.21
N LEU A 34 -13.31 -9.59 -12.71
CA LEU A 34 -12.80 -9.85 -14.07
C LEU A 34 -11.94 -11.12 -14.17
N GLY A 35 -11.37 -11.59 -13.05
CA GLY A 35 -10.39 -12.67 -13.06
C GLY A 35 -9.05 -12.19 -13.65
N ARG A 36 -8.53 -12.93 -14.64
CA ARG A 36 -7.30 -12.54 -15.36
C ARG A 36 -7.63 -11.45 -16.39
N ALA A 37 -7.12 -10.23 -16.18
CA ALA A 37 -7.43 -9.09 -17.04
C ALA A 37 -6.20 -8.22 -17.32
N LYS A 38 -6.23 -7.46 -18.43
CA LYS A 38 -5.17 -6.49 -18.73
C LYS A 38 -5.27 -5.28 -17.81
N VAL A 39 -4.12 -4.66 -17.53
CA VAL A 39 -4.06 -3.43 -16.70
C VAL A 39 -5.02 -2.33 -17.18
N ARG A 40 -5.12 -2.12 -18.50
CA ARG A 40 -6.04 -1.12 -19.08
C ARG A 40 -7.51 -1.45 -18.85
N GLU A 41 -7.86 -2.74 -18.84
CA GLU A 41 -9.23 -3.16 -18.55
C GLU A 41 -9.56 -2.88 -17.09
N ILE A 42 -8.63 -3.20 -16.17
CA ILE A 42 -8.80 -2.92 -14.74
C ILE A 42 -8.97 -1.42 -14.50
N ALA A 43 -8.16 -0.56 -15.12
CA ALA A 43 -8.33 0.89 -15.03
C ALA A 43 -9.73 1.33 -15.48
N ARG A 44 -10.20 0.82 -16.63
CA ARG A 44 -11.52 1.13 -17.18
C ARG A 44 -12.67 0.69 -16.26
N TYR A 45 -12.64 -0.55 -15.77
CA TYR A 45 -13.73 -1.10 -14.95
C TYR A 45 -13.71 -0.57 -13.50
N SER A 46 -12.53 -0.34 -12.93
CA SER A 46 -12.38 0.22 -11.58
C SER A 46 -12.62 1.73 -11.53
N SER A 47 -12.64 2.41 -12.68
CA SER A 47 -12.65 3.88 -12.76
C SER A 47 -11.47 4.53 -12.00
N VAL A 48 -10.37 3.80 -11.82
CA VAL A 48 -9.11 4.35 -11.31
C VAL A 48 -8.38 5.03 -12.48
N PRO A 49 -7.89 6.27 -12.32
CA PRO A 49 -7.18 6.97 -13.38
C PRO A 49 -6.00 6.17 -13.93
N GLU A 50 -5.80 6.18 -15.26
CA GLU A 50 -4.67 5.46 -15.88
C GLU A 50 -3.30 5.91 -15.35
N SER A 51 -3.18 7.18 -14.95
CA SER A 51 -1.96 7.71 -14.32
C SER A 51 -1.68 7.13 -12.92
N LYS A 52 -2.62 6.41 -12.33
CA LYS A 52 -2.54 5.83 -10.98
C LYS A 52 -2.62 4.31 -10.95
N ILE A 53 -3.14 3.67 -12.00
CA ILE A 53 -3.44 2.23 -11.95
C ILE A 53 -2.20 1.38 -11.67
N TYR A 54 -1.05 1.68 -12.28
CA TYR A 54 0.17 0.91 -12.06
C TYR A 54 0.65 0.97 -10.61
N TYR A 55 0.65 2.16 -10.02
CA TYR A 55 0.99 2.36 -8.61
C TYR A 55 0.02 1.65 -7.66
N VAL A 56 -1.27 1.68 -7.98
CA VAL A 56 -2.29 0.98 -7.18
C VAL A 56 -2.11 -0.53 -7.27
N LEU A 57 -1.82 -1.07 -8.45
CA LEU A 57 -1.56 -2.49 -8.65
C LEU A 57 -0.28 -2.94 -7.94
N GLU A 58 0.80 -2.17 -8.05
CA GLU A 58 2.05 -2.43 -7.33
C GLU A 58 1.81 -2.55 -5.81
N ARG A 59 1.04 -1.63 -5.22
CA ARG A 59 0.67 -1.71 -3.80
C ARG A 59 -0.19 -2.91 -3.44
N LEU A 60 -1.11 -3.29 -4.33
CA LEU A 60 -1.93 -4.49 -4.13
C LEU A 60 -1.07 -5.77 -4.22
N GLU A 61 -0.05 -5.78 -5.07
CA GLU A 61 0.91 -6.88 -5.19
C GLU A 61 1.84 -6.96 -3.97
N GLU A 62 2.33 -5.84 -3.45
CA GLU A 62 3.07 -5.76 -2.17
C GLU A 62 2.25 -6.29 -0.99
N LYS A 63 0.93 -6.03 -1.00
CA LYS A 63 -0.03 -6.59 -0.03
C LYS A 63 -0.32 -8.08 -0.27
N GLY A 64 0.15 -8.65 -1.37
CA GLY A 64 -0.08 -10.05 -1.76
C GLY A 64 -1.53 -10.33 -2.15
N LEU A 65 -2.26 -9.29 -2.60
CA LEU A 65 -3.68 -9.37 -2.97
C LEU A 65 -3.89 -9.65 -4.46
N ILE A 66 -2.88 -9.39 -5.27
CA ILE A 66 -2.87 -9.68 -6.70
C ILE A 66 -1.53 -10.28 -7.10
N GLU A 67 -1.50 -10.85 -8.30
CA GLU A 67 -0.29 -11.27 -9.00
C GLU A 67 -0.26 -10.55 -10.35
N ILE A 68 0.87 -9.91 -10.68
CA ILE A 68 1.10 -9.29 -11.98
C ILE A 68 1.93 -10.25 -12.84
N GLU A 69 1.38 -10.64 -13.98
CA GLU A 69 2.08 -11.42 -15.00
C GLU A 69 2.84 -10.47 -15.93
N GLU A 70 4.17 -10.57 -15.94
CA GLU A 70 5.08 -9.74 -16.75
C GLU A 70 5.08 -10.09 -18.26
N GLU A 71 4.12 -10.91 -18.71
CA GLU A 71 3.90 -11.16 -20.14
C GLU A 71 3.49 -9.87 -20.88
N ARG A 72 3.70 -9.82 -22.20
CA ARG A 72 3.24 -8.71 -23.04
C ARG A 72 1.97 -9.11 -23.79
N PRO A 73 0.81 -8.49 -23.54
CA PRO A 73 0.55 -7.40 -22.59
C PRO A 73 0.47 -7.88 -21.13
N LYS A 74 0.76 -6.98 -20.16
CA LYS A 74 0.70 -7.31 -18.72
C LYS A 74 -0.71 -7.69 -18.31
N HIS A 75 -0.84 -8.84 -17.65
CA HIS A 75 -2.08 -9.31 -17.05
C HIS A 75 -1.97 -9.27 -15.54
N VAL A 76 -3.13 -9.16 -14.89
CA VAL A 76 -3.24 -9.16 -13.44
C VAL A 76 -4.32 -10.14 -13.06
N LYS A 77 -4.09 -10.82 -11.94
CA LYS A 77 -5.05 -11.73 -11.33
C LYS A 77 -5.17 -11.43 -9.84
N ALA A 78 -6.40 -11.36 -9.33
CA ALA A 78 -6.62 -11.28 -7.89
C ALA A 78 -6.43 -12.64 -7.22
N ILE A 79 -5.92 -12.63 -5.99
CA ILE A 79 -5.96 -13.82 -5.14
C ILE A 79 -7.41 -14.12 -4.74
N PRO A 80 -7.80 -15.40 -4.62
CA PRO A 80 -9.15 -15.79 -4.25
C PRO A 80 -9.61 -15.17 -2.93
N VAL A 81 -10.86 -14.70 -2.85
CA VAL A 81 -11.41 -14.07 -1.63
C VAL A 81 -11.22 -14.92 -0.36
N LYS A 82 -11.29 -16.25 -0.49
CA LYS A 82 -11.04 -17.21 0.61
C LYS A 82 -9.64 -17.08 1.25
N GLU A 83 -8.67 -16.55 0.51
CA GLU A 83 -7.28 -16.34 0.96
C GLU A 83 -7.04 -14.91 1.47
N LEU A 84 -8.00 -13.99 1.30
CA LEU A 84 -7.85 -12.57 1.64
C LEU A 84 -7.38 -12.36 3.08
N ALA A 85 -8.06 -13.00 4.04
CA ALA A 85 -7.72 -12.88 5.46
C ALA A 85 -6.29 -13.34 5.73
N TYR A 86 -5.88 -14.47 5.14
CA TYR A 86 -4.53 -14.99 5.29
C TYR A 86 -3.47 -14.03 4.73
N ARG A 87 -3.65 -13.53 3.50
CA ARG A 87 -2.72 -12.58 2.86
C ARG A 87 -2.59 -11.28 3.66
N MET A 88 -3.72 -10.76 4.16
CA MET A 88 -3.73 -9.54 4.98
C MET A 88 -3.00 -9.72 6.31
N VAL A 89 -3.16 -10.87 6.97
CA VAL A 89 -2.43 -11.19 8.21
C VAL A 89 -0.94 -11.31 7.93
N GLU A 90 -0.54 -12.01 6.88
CA GLU A 90 0.88 -12.15 6.51
C GLU A 90 1.52 -10.80 6.16
N HIS A 91 0.82 -9.94 5.41
CA HIS A 91 1.31 -8.59 5.13
C HIS A 91 1.49 -7.77 6.42
N ARG A 92 0.51 -7.80 7.35
CA ARG A 92 0.61 -7.10 8.63
C ARG A 92 1.74 -7.63 9.51
N LYS A 93 1.99 -8.94 9.54
CA LYS A 93 3.14 -9.52 10.26
C LYS A 93 4.47 -8.94 9.76
N LYS A 94 4.65 -8.86 8.44
CA LYS A 94 5.84 -8.22 7.83
C LYS A 94 5.96 -6.76 8.22
N GLN A 95 4.86 -6.01 8.24
CA GLN A 95 4.87 -4.62 8.69
C GLN A 95 5.28 -4.49 10.17
N ILE A 96 4.77 -5.35 11.04
CA ILE A 96 5.14 -5.37 12.46
C ILE A 96 6.62 -5.69 12.65
N GLU A 97 7.16 -6.62 11.87
CA GLU A 97 8.58 -6.94 11.89
C GLU A 97 9.44 -5.74 11.48
N ASN A 98 9.07 -5.05 10.38
CA ASN A 98 9.75 -3.83 9.95
C ASN A 98 9.70 -2.73 11.01
N ILE A 99 8.57 -2.58 11.71
CA ILE A 99 8.43 -1.62 12.81
C ILE A 99 9.41 -1.96 13.95
N ARG A 100 9.55 -3.24 14.31
CA ARG A 100 10.49 -3.67 15.36
C ARG A 100 11.95 -3.44 14.98
N ILE A 101 12.29 -3.60 13.71
CA ILE A 101 13.64 -3.29 13.22
C ILE A 101 13.90 -1.79 13.33
N ALA A 102 12.97 -0.97 12.82
CA ALA A 102 13.07 0.48 12.91
C ALA A 102 13.12 0.99 14.37
N GLU A 103 12.38 0.36 15.28
CA GLU A 103 12.40 0.68 16.72
C GLU A 103 13.82 0.53 17.29
N LYS A 104 14.50 -0.58 17.01
CA LYS A 104 15.88 -0.82 17.47
C LYS A 104 16.87 0.15 16.86
N GLU A 105 16.79 0.38 15.55
CA GLU A 105 17.68 1.34 14.86
C GLU A 105 17.50 2.75 15.44
N LEU A 106 16.26 3.16 15.72
CA LEU A 106 15.97 4.45 16.34
C LEU A 106 16.52 4.53 17.77
N GLU A 107 16.41 3.45 18.55
CA GLU A 107 16.98 3.39 19.90
C GLU A 107 18.51 3.59 19.86
N GLU A 108 19.22 2.87 19.00
CA GLU A 108 20.67 3.01 18.81
C GLU A 108 21.07 4.44 18.38
N ILE A 109 20.31 5.03 17.45
CA ILE A 109 20.53 6.41 17.00
C ILE A 109 20.33 7.39 18.15
N VAL A 110 19.27 7.22 18.96
CA VAL A 110 18.97 8.09 20.09
C VAL A 110 20.04 7.97 21.17
N GLU A 111 20.52 6.76 21.48
CA GLU A 111 21.61 6.53 22.43
C GLU A 111 22.92 7.18 21.99
N THR A 112 23.18 7.21 20.68
CA THR A 112 24.38 7.85 20.12
C THR A 112 24.28 9.37 20.14
N ILE A 113 23.14 9.93 19.74
CA ILE A 113 22.97 11.38 19.56
C ILE A 113 22.70 12.10 20.89
N SER A 114 21.97 11.47 21.82
CA SER A 114 21.56 12.12 23.08
C SER A 114 22.74 12.64 23.92
N PRO A 115 23.84 11.89 24.13
CA PRO A 115 25.02 12.39 24.82
C PRO A 115 25.65 13.59 24.12
N MET A 116 25.77 13.55 22.78
CA MET A 116 26.34 14.65 21.98
C MET A 116 25.56 15.96 22.17
N ILE A 117 24.24 15.89 22.32
CA ILE A 117 23.41 17.09 22.61
C ILE A 117 23.66 17.60 24.03
N ARG A 118 23.80 16.70 25.02
CA ARG A 118 24.01 17.07 26.44
C ARG A 118 25.37 17.72 26.67
N GLU A 119 26.41 17.24 25.98
CA GLU A 119 27.79 17.71 26.14
C GLU A 119 28.07 19.03 25.43
N ASN A 120 27.28 19.37 24.41
CA ASN A 120 27.45 20.59 23.62
C ASN A 120 26.41 21.65 24.01
N ASN A 121 26.70 22.93 23.76
CA ASN A 121 25.76 24.02 24.02
C ASN A 121 24.54 23.88 23.08
N SER A 122 23.48 23.24 23.58
CA SER A 122 22.28 22.81 22.85
C SER A 122 21.63 23.92 22.00
N LYS A 123 21.85 25.21 22.34
CA LYS A 123 21.30 26.37 21.62
C LYS A 123 21.67 26.45 20.13
N TYR A 124 22.74 25.78 19.69
CA TYR A 124 23.22 25.84 18.30
C TYR A 124 23.06 24.54 17.50
N ILE A 125 22.39 23.52 18.04
CA ILE A 125 22.28 22.20 17.40
C ILE A 125 20.91 22.05 16.72
N ARG A 126 20.90 21.54 15.49
CA ARG A 126 19.68 21.11 14.78
C ARG A 126 19.81 19.65 14.36
N LEU A 127 18.81 18.83 14.66
CA LEU A 127 18.80 17.40 14.29
C LEU A 127 18.44 17.15 12.82
N PHE A 128 17.74 18.09 12.19
CA PHE A 128 17.33 17.97 10.79
C PHE A 128 17.70 19.23 10.01
N LYS A 129 18.05 19.04 8.74
CA LYS A 129 18.25 20.17 7.83
C LYS A 129 16.92 20.90 7.63
N PRO A 130 16.89 22.24 7.73
CA PRO A 130 15.69 23.00 7.37
C PRO A 130 15.32 22.73 5.92
N LYS A 131 14.06 22.38 5.66
CA LYS A 131 13.52 22.31 4.30
C LYS A 131 13.35 23.74 3.79
N TYR A 132 14.35 24.28 3.10
CA TYR A 132 14.14 25.46 2.28
C TYR A 132 13.38 25.04 1.02
N ARG A 133 12.22 25.65 0.78
CA ARG A 133 11.58 25.61 -0.54
C ARG A 133 12.46 26.44 -1.47
N VAL A 134 13.09 25.78 -2.43
CA VAL A 134 13.58 26.42 -3.67
C VAL A 134 12.47 26.31 -4.70
#